data_AF-A8RSK5-F1
#
_entry.id   AF-A8RSK5-F1
#
_cell.length_a   1.000
_cell.length_b   1.000
_cell.length_c   1.000
_cell.angle_alpha   90.00
_cell.angle_beta   90.00
_cell.angle_gamma   90.00
#
_symmetry.space_group_name_H-M   'P 1'
#
loop_
_entity.id
_entity.type
_entity.pdbx_description
1 polymer ?
#
loop_
_entity_poly.entity_id
_entity_poly.type
_entity_poly.pdbx_seq_one_letter_code
_entity_poly.pdbx_strand_id
1 'polypeptide(L)'
;MDLVVALDAEVAYSDGNFVIIVASMNYNGKKNFFDTYVVEVVIKLGGQYNPDTMLVIKSTISVGFTAFAHEFYHCDNIIFSPNSCMNLRDCMTMASLMN
;
A
#
# COMPACT_ATOMS: atom_id res chain seq x y z
N MET A 1 8.12 0.83 22.48
CA MET A 1 7.33 0.77 21.24
C MET A 1 5.89 0.89 21.66
N ASP A 2 5.26 2.00 21.32
CA ASP A 2 3.83 2.21 21.54
C ASP A 2 3.10 1.70 20.29
N LEU A 3 2.15 0.77 20.49
CA LEU A 3 1.31 0.24 19.42
C LEU A 3 -0.09 0.81 19.62
N VAL A 4 -0.54 1.60 18.64
CA VAL A 4 -1.91 2.11 18.61
C VAL A 4 -2.70 1.27 17.61
N VAL A 5 -3.79 0.69 18.09
CA VAL A 5 -4.76 0.02 17.22
C VAL A 5 -5.89 1.01 16.96
N ALA A 6 -6.06 1.40 15.70
CA ALA A 6 -7.11 2.31 15.27
C ALA A 6 -8.03 1.60 14.27
N LEU A 7 -9.34 1.78 14.45
CA LEU A 7 -10.36 1.43 13.44
C LEU A 7 -10.69 2.62 12.53
N ASP A 8 -10.30 3.81 12.97
CA ASP A 8 -10.51 5.06 12.26
C ASP A 8 -9.32 5.35 11.33
N ALA A 9 -9.65 5.64 10.07
CA ALA A 9 -8.66 5.89 9.03
C ALA A 9 -7.99 7.28 9.15
N GLU A 10 -8.62 8.26 9.78
CA GLU A 10 -7.94 9.54 10.01
C GLU A 10 -6.80 9.30 11.02
N VAL A 11 -7.11 8.67 12.15
CA VAL A 11 -6.13 8.38 13.21
C VAL A 11 -4.99 7.49 12.70
N ALA A 12 -5.29 6.50 11.84
CA ALA A 12 -4.29 5.57 11.36
C ALA A 12 -3.30 6.17 10.34
N TYR A 13 -3.68 7.22 9.61
CA TYR A 13 -2.90 7.75 8.47
C TYR A 13 -2.26 9.12 8.75
N SER A 14 -2.78 9.89 9.71
CA SER A 14 -2.37 11.28 9.97
C SER A 14 -0.89 11.46 10.32
N ASP A 15 -0.28 10.49 11.00
CA ASP A 15 1.07 10.63 11.60
C ASP A 15 2.09 9.59 11.08
N GLY A 16 1.72 8.83 10.06
CA GLY A 16 2.58 7.79 9.49
C GLY A 16 3.50 8.32 8.39
N ASN A 17 4.78 7.94 8.41
CA ASN A 17 5.66 8.05 7.23
C ASN A 17 5.43 6.91 6.23
N PHE A 18 4.96 5.76 6.72
CA PHE A 18 4.76 4.55 5.95
C PHE A 18 3.45 3.89 6.33
N VAL A 19 2.70 3.44 5.33
CA VAL A 19 1.51 2.60 5.50
C VAL A 19 1.77 1.27 4.83
N ILE A 20 1.75 0.18 5.61
CA ILE A 20 1.99 -1.17 5.08
C ILE A 20 0.66 -1.88 4.90
N ILE A 21 0.39 -2.31 3.67
CA ILE A 21 -0.87 -2.93 3.28
C ILE A 21 -0.70 -4.45 3.22
N VAL A 22 -1.32 -5.13 4.18
CA VAL A 22 -1.38 -6.59 4.27
C VAL A 22 -2.85 -7.04 4.26
N ALA A 23 -3.45 -7.08 3.08
CA ALA A 23 -4.81 -7.55 2.86
C ALA A 23 -4.83 -8.96 2.23
N SER A 24 -5.78 -9.81 2.62
CA SER A 24 -6.06 -11.07 1.91
C SER A 24 -6.82 -10.75 0.62
N MET A 25 -6.24 -11.06 -0.53
CA MET A 25 -6.87 -10.81 -1.83
C MET A 25 -7.54 -12.07 -2.35
N ASN A 26 -8.80 -11.95 -2.76
CA ASN A 26 -9.50 -13.04 -3.43
C ASN A 26 -9.15 -13.04 -4.91
N TYR A 27 -8.54 -14.12 -5.40
CA TYR A 27 -8.26 -14.29 -6.81
C TYR A 27 -9.54 -14.66 -7.57
N ASN A 28 -9.93 -13.84 -8.55
CA ASN A 28 -11.06 -14.15 -9.41
C ASN A 28 -10.57 -14.84 -10.70
N GLY A 29 -10.60 -16.18 -10.70
CA GLY A 29 -10.18 -16.98 -11.85
C GLY A 29 -10.99 -16.78 -13.13
N LYS A 30 -12.20 -16.18 -13.07
CA LYS A 30 -12.98 -15.86 -14.27
C LYS A 30 -12.48 -14.59 -14.97
N LYS A 31 -11.96 -13.64 -14.19
CA LYS A 31 -11.41 -12.37 -14.72
C LYS A 31 -9.89 -12.40 -14.85
N ASN A 32 -9.21 -13.38 -14.25
CA ASN A 32 -7.75 -13.47 -14.18
C ASN A 32 -7.12 -12.25 -13.46
N PHE A 33 -7.84 -11.72 -12.45
CA PHE A 33 -7.44 -10.56 -11.64
C PHE A 33 -7.63 -10.84 -10.16
N PHE A 34 -6.75 -10.28 -9.33
CA PHE A 34 -6.95 -10.18 -7.88
C PHE A 34 -7.96 -9.06 -7.58
N ASP A 35 -8.88 -9.34 -6.66
CA ASP A 35 -9.70 -8.27 -6.08
C ASP A 35 -8.80 -7.40 -5.20
N THR A 36 -8.50 -6.21 -5.71
CA THR A 36 -7.60 -5.22 -5.10
C THR A 36 -8.37 -4.07 -4.46
N TYR A 37 -9.70 -4.20 -4.30
CA TYR A 37 -10.57 -3.18 -3.73
C TYR A 37 -10.04 -2.61 -2.40
N VAL A 38 -9.54 -3.49 -1.53
CA VAL A 38 -8.97 -3.07 -0.24
C VAL A 38 -7.77 -2.14 -0.43
N VAL A 39 -6.90 -2.43 -1.40
CA VAL A 39 -5.74 -1.57 -1.69
C VAL A 39 -6.18 -0.25 -2.29
N GLU A 40 -7.16 -0.25 -3.19
CA GLU A 40 -7.71 0.98 -3.77
C GLU A 40 -8.33 1.90 -2.71
N VAL A 41 -9.05 1.34 -1.73
CA VAL A 41 -9.58 2.11 -0.61
C VAL A 41 -8.46 2.72 0.22
N VAL A 42 -7.41 1.94 0.52
CA VAL A 42 -6.23 2.44 1.26
C VAL A 42 -5.51 3.54 0.50
N ILE A 43 -5.34 3.42 -0.82
CA ILE A 43 -4.72 4.48 -1.65
C ILE A 43 -5.51 5.78 -1.55
N LYS A 44 -6.84 5.71 -1.66
CA LYS A 44 -7.72 6.88 -1.54
C LYS A 44 -7.64 7.52 -0.16
N LEU A 45 -7.69 6.70 0.90
CA LEU A 45 -7.59 7.19 2.28
C LEU A 45 -6.22 7.79 2.58
N GLY A 46 -5.15 7.14 2.11
CA GLY A 46 -3.79 7.65 2.21
C GLY A 46 -3.65 9.01 1.53
N GLY A 47 -4.06 9.13 0.27
CA GLY A 47 -4.06 10.42 -0.43
C GLY A 47 -4.93 11.51 0.21
N GLN A 48 -6.05 11.12 0.83
CA GLN A 48 -6.96 12.06 1.50
C GLN A 48 -6.41 12.60 2.82
N TYR A 49 -5.84 11.74 3.66
CA TYR A 49 -5.42 12.11 5.02
C TYR A 49 -3.93 12.47 5.11
N ASN A 50 -3.10 11.86 4.28
CA ASN A 50 -1.65 12.07 4.28
C ASN A 50 -1.03 11.74 2.90
N PRO A 51 -1.09 12.66 1.92
CA PRO A 51 -0.61 12.43 0.57
C PRO A 51 0.90 12.17 0.49
N ASP A 52 1.66 12.64 1.48
CA ASP A 52 3.12 12.44 1.57
C ASP A 52 3.50 11.08 2.17
N THR A 53 2.52 10.29 2.64
CA THR A 53 2.80 8.97 3.22
C THR A 53 3.19 7.96 2.14
N MET A 54 4.19 7.12 2.44
CA MET A 54 4.61 6.05 1.56
C MET A 54 3.77 4.79 1.76
N LEU A 55 3.02 4.39 0.73
CA LEU A 55 2.21 3.18 0.70
C LEU A 55 3.06 1.98 0.26
N VAL A 56 3.15 0.96 1.11
CA VAL A 56 3.91 -0.27 0.84
C VAL A 56 2.95 -1.46 0.77
N ILE A 57 2.71 -1.97 -0.44
CA ILE A 57 1.89 -3.16 -0.64
C ILE A 57 2.74 -4.41 -0.43
N LYS A 58 2.39 -5.21 0.58
CA LYS A 58 3.03 -6.52 0.84
C LYS A 58 2.25 -7.70 0.25
N SER A 59 0.94 -7.52 0.10
CA SER A 59 0.04 -8.53 -0.47
C SER A 59 0.25 -8.75 -1.96
N THR A 60 0.04 -9.99 -2.43
CA THR A 60 0.15 -10.35 -3.85
C THR A 60 -0.84 -9.57 -4.70
N ILE A 61 -0.34 -8.70 -5.59
CA ILE A 61 -1.12 -7.93 -6.56
C ILE A 61 -0.84 -8.40 -7.99
N SER A 62 -1.74 -8.08 -8.91
CA SER A 62 -1.49 -8.25 -10.34
C SER A 62 -0.31 -7.39 -10.80
N VAL A 63 0.48 -7.92 -11.74
CA VAL A 63 1.54 -7.15 -12.42
C VAL A 63 0.92 -5.91 -13.07
N GLY A 64 1.55 -4.76 -12.88
CA GLY A 64 1.08 -3.48 -13.41
C GLY A 64 0.12 -2.70 -12.51
N PHE A 65 -0.31 -3.25 -11.36
CA PHE A 65 -1.20 -2.54 -10.43
C PHE A 65 -0.59 -1.24 -9.88
N THR A 66 0.70 -1.23 -9.53
CA THR A 66 1.35 0.00 -9.07
C THR A 66 1.33 1.06 -10.16
N ALA A 67 1.70 0.72 -11.40
CA ALA A 67 1.65 1.64 -12.53
C ALA A 67 0.23 2.19 -12.77
N PHE A 68 -0.79 1.33 -12.68
CA PHE A 68 -2.19 1.75 -12.70
C PHE A 68 -2.52 2.73 -11.56
N ALA A 69 -2.04 2.47 -10.34
CA ALA A 69 -2.28 3.37 -9.21
C ALA A 69 -1.63 4.74 -9.38
N HIS A 70 -0.41 4.79 -9.92
CA HIS A 70 0.25 6.06 -10.29
C HIS A 70 -0.60 6.87 -11.27
N GLU A 71 -1.06 6.24 -12.36
CA GLU A 71 -1.75 6.95 -13.44
C GLU A 71 -3.19 7.34 -13.08
N PHE A 72 -3.93 6.46 -12.40
CA PHE A 72 -5.35 6.67 -12.09
C PHE A 72 -5.60 7.42 -10.78
N TYR A 73 -4.74 7.23 -9.78
CA TYR A 73 -4.89 7.85 -8.46
C TYR A 73 -3.92 9.00 -8.20
N HIS A 74 -3.03 9.31 -9.16
CA HIS A 74 -1.97 10.34 -8.99
C HIS A 74 -1.16 10.12 -7.71
N CYS A 75 -0.93 8.86 -7.36
CA CYS A 75 -0.24 8.46 -6.14
C CYS A 75 1.16 7.97 -6.50
N ASP A 76 2.17 8.84 -6.30
CA ASP A 76 3.56 8.52 -6.60
C ASP A 76 4.29 7.79 -5.46
N ASN A 77 3.75 7.90 -4.26
CA ASN A 77 4.32 7.31 -3.05
C ASN A 77 3.79 5.89 -2.83
N ILE A 78 3.82 5.03 -3.86
CA ILE A 78 3.33 3.65 -3.78
C ILE A 78 4.35 2.64 -4.30
N ILE A 79 4.70 1.67 -3.46
CA ILE A 79 5.63 0.60 -3.81
C ILE A 79 5.04 -0.78 -3.54
N PHE A 80 5.44 -1.76 -4.35
CA PHE A 80 5.11 -3.16 -4.14
C PHE A 80 6.33 -3.93 -3.64
N SER A 81 6.15 -4.67 -2.54
CA SER A 81 7.13 -5.58 -1.97
C SER A 81 6.51 -6.97 -1.81
N PRO A 82 6.93 -7.99 -2.57
CA PRO A 82 6.41 -9.35 -2.41
C PRO A 82 6.67 -9.90 -1.00
N ASN A 83 5.63 -10.48 -0.38
CA ASN A 83 5.69 -11.02 0.98
C ASN A 83 6.77 -12.10 1.19
N SER A 84 7.17 -12.82 0.12
CA SER A 84 8.12 -13.94 0.21
C SER A 84 9.60 -13.54 0.15
N CYS A 85 9.93 -12.35 -0.38
CA CYS A 85 11.31 -12.07 -0.81
C CYS A 85 12.05 -11.00 0.01
N MET A 86 11.36 -10.15 0.77
CA MET A 86 12.00 -9.00 1.43
C MET A 86 11.48 -8.73 2.82
N ASN A 87 12.39 -8.46 3.77
CA ASN A 87 12.04 -7.95 5.09
C ASN A 87 11.58 -6.49 4.99
N LEU A 88 10.74 -6.05 5.94
CA LEU A 88 10.27 -4.65 5.99
C LEU A 88 11.41 -3.64 6.01
N ARG A 89 12.52 -3.97 6.66
CA ARG A 89 13.73 -3.13 6.70
C ARG A 89 14.30 -2.85 5.31
N ASP A 90 14.33 -3.86 4.44
CA ASP A 90 14.86 -3.72 3.09
C ASP A 90 13.89 -2.88 2.23
N CYS A 91 12.58 -3.05 2.44
CA CYS A 91 11.55 -2.25 1.79
C CYS A 91 11.67 -0.77 2.16
N MET A 92 11.86 -0.47 3.44
CA MET A 92 12.02 0.90 3.92
C MET A 92 13.31 1.54 3.41
N THR A 93 14.40 0.76 3.34
CA THR A 93 15.66 1.25 2.75
C THR A 93 15.47 1.63 1.28
N MET A 94 14.79 0.78 0.50
CA MET A 94 14.49 1.07 -0.90
C MET A 94 13.58 2.30 -1.05
N ALA A 95 12.54 2.41 -0.22
CA ALA A 95 11.66 3.58 -0.22
C ALA A 95 12.41 4.88 0.13
N SER A 96 13.34 4.84 1.08
CA SER A 96 14.16 6.00 1.45
C SER A 96 15.17 6.42 0.38
N LEU A 97 15.52 5.52 -0.55
CA LEU A 97 16.41 5.81 -1.68
C LEU A 97 15.65 6.37 -2.91
N MET A 98 14.32 6.27 -2.91
CA MET A 98 13.46 6.78 -3.99
C MET A 98 12.96 8.21 -3.74
N ASN A 99 13.27 8.79 -2.57
CA ASN A 99 12.94 10.16 -2.18
C ASN A 99 14.17 11.08 -2.24
#